data_AF-A0A2X3HGV0-F1
#
_entry.id   AF-A0A2X3HGV0-F1
#
_cell.length_a   1.000
_cell.length_b   1.000
_cell.length_c   1.000
_cell.angle_alpha   90.00
_cell.angle_beta   90.00
_cell.angle_gamma   90.00
#
_symmetry.space_group_name_H-M   'P 1'
#
loop_
_entity.id
_entity.type
_entity.pdbx_description
1 polymer ?
#
loop_
_entity_poly.entity_id
_entity_poly.type
_entity_poly.pdbx_seq_one_letter_code
_entity_poly.pdbx_strand_id
1 'polypeptide(L)' 'MMNKEKSGVSVKLIINIIIAVLLIAFMIANRQMVDINLFVGTISTPIFMVILVSVILGWIMKWLVPKFKK' A
#
# COMPACT_ATOMS: atom_id res chain seq x y z
N MET A 1 -0.96 26.50 38.21
CA MET A 1 -1.61 25.19 37.95
C MET A 1 -1.01 24.61 36.68
N MET A 2 -0.18 23.58 36.79
CA MET A 2 0.55 23.02 35.65
C MET A 2 -0.33 21.95 35.00
N ASN A 3 -0.93 22.29 33.86
CA ASN A 3 -1.75 21.37 33.08
C ASN A 3 -0.83 20.33 32.43
N LYS A 4 -0.74 19.13 33.02
CA LYS A 4 -0.02 18.01 32.39
C LYS A 4 -0.86 17.51 31.22
N GLU A 5 -0.53 17.97 30.01
CA GLU A 5 -1.03 17.34 28.80
C GLU A 5 -0.64 15.87 28.82
N LYS A 6 -1.64 14.99 28.88
CA LYS A 6 -1.42 13.55 28.72
C LYS A 6 -1.00 13.32 27.27
N SER A 7 0.31 13.29 27.01
CA SER A 7 0.89 12.81 25.75
C SER A 7 0.70 11.30 25.64
N GLY A 8 -0.55 10.85 25.54
CA GLY A 8 -0.89 9.46 25.30
C GLY A 8 -0.70 9.13 23.82
N VAL A 9 0.03 8.06 23.52
CA VAL A 9 0.10 7.54 22.15
C VAL A 9 -1.31 7.12 21.74
N SER A 10 -1.83 7.68 20.64
CA SER A 10 -3.18 7.32 20.18
C SER A 10 -3.23 5.85 19.77
N VAL A 11 -4.31 5.15 20.15
CA VAL A 11 -4.54 3.74 19.77
C VAL A 11 -4.45 3.56 18.25
N LYS A 12 -4.94 4.55 17.49
CA LYS A 12 -4.83 4.58 16.03
C LYS A 12 -3.39 4.55 15.53
N LEU A 13 -2.48 5.27 16.21
CA LEU A 13 -1.05 5.29 15.85
C LEU A 13 -0.40 3.93 16.11
N ILE A 14 -0.73 3.28 17.23
CA ILE A 14 -0.24 1.93 17.56
C ILE A 14 -0.70 0.93 16.50
N ILE A 15 -1.99 0.93 16.16
CA ILE A 15 -2.56 0.06 15.12
C ILE A 15 -1.86 0.29 13.78
N ASN A 16 -1.65 1.55 13.39
CA ASN A 16 -0.97 1.87 12.13
C ASN A 16 0.48 1.35 12.11
N ILE A 17 1.22 1.44 13.22
CA ILE A 17 2.58 0.89 13.31
C ILE A 17 2.55 -0.63 13.15
N ILE A 18 1.64 -1.31 13.84
CA ILE A 18 1.50 -2.77 13.75
C ILE A 18 1.22 -3.19 12.30
N ILE A 19 0.28 -2.52 11.63
CA ILE A 19 -0.05 -2.78 10.22
C ILE A 19 1.17 -2.54 9.33
N ALA A 20 1.90 -1.44 9.52
CA ALA A 20 3.09 -1.13 8.74
C ALA A 20 4.17 -2.22 8.88
N VAL A 21 4.43 -2.68 10.11
CA VAL A 21 5.37 -3.77 10.37
C VAL A 21 4.93 -5.06 9.70
N LEU A 22 3.64 -5.42 9.80
CA LEU A 22 3.09 -6.61 9.14
C LEU A 22 3.19 -6.53 7.62
N LEU A 23 2.97 -5.37 7.02
CA LEU A 23 3.13 -5.18 5.57
C LEU A 23 4.58 -5.36 5.14
N ILE A 24 5.54 -4.81 5.90
CA ILE A 24 6.97 -5.01 5.62
C ILE A 24 7.34 -6.49 5.74
N ALA A 25 6.90 -7.16 6.82
CA ALA A 25 7.14 -8.58 7.01
C ALA A 25 6.52 -9.41 5.88
N PHE A 26 5.29 -9.09 5.47
CA PHE A 26 4.61 -9.71 4.34
C PHE A 26 5.42 -9.56 3.04
N MET A 27 5.92 -8.35 2.74
CA MET A 27 6.75 -8.11 1.55
C MET A 27 8.06 -8.90 1.58
N ILE A 28 8.69 -9.04 2.75
CA ILE A 28 9.93 -9.80 2.90
C ILE A 28 9.68 -11.30 2.76
N ALA A 29 8.64 -11.82 3.42
CA ALA A 29 8.32 -13.25 3.42
C ALA A 29 7.74 -13.71 2.08
N ASN A 30 7.00 -12.84 1.38
CA ASN A 30 6.29 -13.17 0.14
C ASN A 30 6.98 -12.52 -1.07
N ARG A 31 8.31 -12.68 -1.18
CA ARG A 31 9.07 -12.34 -2.40
C ARG A 31 8.92 -13.40 -3.50
N GLN A 32 7.75 -13.97 -3.64
CA GLN A 32 7.48 -14.88 -4.74
C GLN A 32 7.50 -14.05 -6.04
N MET A 33 8.39 -14.45 -6.94
CA MET A 33 8.44 -13.88 -8.29
C MET A 33 7.23 -14.39 -9.06
N VAL A 34 6.55 -13.49 -9.75
CA VAL A 34 5.49 -13.81 -10.70
C VAL A 34 5.89 -13.29 -12.06
N ASP A 35 5.64 -14.12 -13.07
CA ASP A 35 5.85 -13.75 -14.46
C ASP A 35 4.61 -13.04 -15.00
N ILE A 36 4.80 -11.81 -15.45
CA ILE A 36 3.76 -11.00 -16.06
C ILE A 36 4.02 -10.95 -17.55
N ASN A 37 3.09 -11.51 -18.32
CA ASN A 37 3.09 -11.35 -19.77
C ASN A 37 2.51 -9.99 -20.11
N LEU A 38 3.37 -9.06 -20.48
CA LEU A 38 3.00 -7.78 -21.05
C LEU A 38 2.93 -7.91 -22.57
N PHE A 39 2.25 -6.96 -23.23
CA PHE A 39 2.16 -6.91 -24.68
C PHE A 39 3.51 -6.88 -25.40
N VAL A 40 4.57 -6.43 -24.71
CA VAL A 40 5.94 -6.28 -25.25
C VAL A 40 6.93 -7.32 -24.72
N GLY A 41 6.51 -8.26 -23.88
CA GLY A 41 7.38 -9.30 -23.32
C GLY A 41 7.00 -9.74 -21.91
N THR A 42 7.73 -10.71 -21.38
CA THR A 42 7.51 -11.24 -20.03
C THR A 42 8.48 -10.60 -19.05
N ILE A 43 7.97 -10.11 -17.92
CA ILE A 43 8.78 -9.57 -16.82
C ILE A 43 8.49 -10.35 -15.55
N SER A 44 9.55 -10.81 -14.89
CA SER A 44 9.47 -11.41 -13.56
C SER A 44 9.59 -10.32 -12.49
N THR A 45 8.57 -10.18 -11.65
CA THR A 45 8.56 -9.20 -10.56
C THR A 45 7.99 -9.82 -9.28
N PRO A 46 8.37 -9.34 -8.09
CA PRO A 46 7.72 -9.78 -6.87
C PRO A 46 6.23 -9.45 -6.86
N ILE A 47 5.38 -10.36 -6.37
CA ILE A 47 3.92 -10.18 -6.38
C ILE A 47 3.45 -8.92 -5.64
N PHE A 48 4.15 -8.53 -4.57
CA PHE A 48 3.82 -7.31 -3.82
C PHE A 48 3.96 -6.03 -4.67
N MET A 49 4.89 -6.00 -5.64
CA MET A 49 5.02 -4.87 -6.57
C MET A 49 3.77 -4.77 -7.45
N VAL A 50 3.24 -5.89 -7.91
CA VAL A 50 2.02 -5.94 -8.74
C VAL A 50 0.82 -5.40 -7.99
N ILE A 51 0.68 -5.80 -6.72
CA ILE A 51 -0.37 -5.31 -5.83
C ILE A 51 -0.24 -3.81 -5.63
N LEU A 52 0.97 -3.32 -5.34
CA LEU A 52 1.23 -1.90 -5.13
C LEU A 52 0.87 -1.07 -6.38
N VAL A 53 1.33 -1.50 -7.56
CA VAL A 53 1.01 -0.84 -8.84
C VAL A 53 -0.50 -0.85 -9.08
N SER A 54 -1.19 -1.96 -8.81
CA SER A 54 -2.64 -2.08 -8.98
C SER A 54 -3.42 -1.11 -8.10
N VAL A 55 -2.99 -0.94 -6.84
CA VAL A 55 -3.59 0.03 -5.91
C VAL A 55 -3.37 1.47 -6.41
N ILE A 56 -2.16 1.79 -6.87
CA ILE A 56 -1.84 3.11 -7.44
C ILE A 56 -2.70 3.38 -8.68
N LEU A 57 -2.79 2.43 -9.59
CA LEU A 57 -3.62 2.54 -10.80
C LEU A 57 -5.10 2.75 -10.46
N GLY A 58 -5.65 1.98 -9.51
CA GLY A 58 -7.02 2.15 -9.05
C GLY A 58 -7.28 3.54 -8.44
N TRP A 59 -6.31 4.07 -7.69
CA TRP A 59 -6.38 5.41 -7.13
C TRP A 59 -6.32 6.50 -8.21
N ILE A 60 -5.42 6.36 -9.19
CA ILE A 60 -5.34 7.25 -10.36
C ILE A 60 -6.65 7.21 -11.15
N MET A 61 -7.19 6.02 -11.41
CA MET A 61 -8.47 5.85 -12.11
C MET A 61 -9.61 6.53 -11.35
N LYS A 62 -9.69 6.40 -10.02
CA LYS A 62 -10.67 7.13 -9.20
C LYS A 62 -10.59 8.65 -9.38
N TRP A 63 -9.41 9.19 -9.62
CA TRP A 63 -9.23 10.63 -9.88
C TRP A 63 -9.57 11.03 -11.32
N LEU A 64 -9.36 10.14 -12.29
CA LEU A 64 -9.67 10.38 -13.71
C LEU A 64 -11.15 10.18 -14.05
N VAL A 65 -11.82 9.19 -13.45
CA VAL A 65 -13.24 8.86 -13.67
C VAL A 65 -14.23 10.02 -13.41
N PRO A 66 -14.08 10.91 -12.41
CA PRO A 66 -14.99 12.05 -12.25
C PRO A 66 -14.96 13.03 -13.43
N LYS A 67 -13.97 12.96 -14.34
CA LYS A 67 -13.94 13.77 -15.57
C LYS A 67 -14.72 13.17 -16.75
N PHE A 68 -15.19 11.92 -16.66
CA PHE A 68 -15.92 11.23 -17.74
C PHE A 68 -17.43 11.16 -17.52
N LYS A 69 -17.95 11.62 -16.37
CA LYS A 69 -19.38 11.88 -16.19
C LYS A 69 -19.70 13.28 -16.72
N LYS A 70 -19.87 13.40 -18.03
CA LYS A 70 -20.57 14.52 -18.68
C LYS A 70 -21.65 13.97 -19.58
#